data_AF-A0AAW4XPX4-F1
#
_entry.id   AF-A0AAW4XPX4-F1
#
_cell.length_a   1.000
_cell.length_b   1.000
_cell.length_c   1.000
_cell.angle_alpha   90.00
_cell.angle_beta   90.00
_cell.angle_gamma   90.00
#
_symmetry.space_group_name_H-M   'P 1'
#
loop_
_entity.id
_entity.type
_entity.pdbx_description
1 polymer ?
#
loop_
_entity_poly.entity_id
_entity_poly.type
_entity_poly.pdbx_seq_one_letter_code
_entity_poly.pdbx_strand_id
1 'polypeptide(L)'
;MREEHLFGIHLYPATVRADVVSGAREIGNVHGGEFLVMEDSDGTTSVCDVATGDCSPLNRDRKATEGFLEAFAQYLSSGPAAPPPVTMTAEQAAERLRAFQEGQIRPPSSPPGKGLSHRTRLRRLRKRLHAIDRTATGRDSWWRGLIEEAKNDLL
;
A
#
# COMPACT_ATOMS: atom_id res chain seq x y z
N MET A 1 -5.08 6.27 -20.37
CA MET A 1 -4.57 5.36 -19.32
C MET A 1 -4.88 6.01 -17.99
N ARG A 2 -5.48 5.32 -17.02
CA ARG A 2 -5.53 5.84 -15.65
C ARG A 2 -4.12 5.68 -15.07
N GLU A 3 -3.55 6.74 -14.51
CA GLU A 3 -2.36 6.59 -13.68
C GLU A 3 -2.77 5.73 -12.48
N GLU A 4 -2.22 4.52 -12.37
CA GLU A 4 -2.43 3.67 -11.21
C GLU A 4 -1.61 4.24 -10.06
N HIS A 5 -2.27 4.95 -9.16
CA HIS A 5 -1.65 5.45 -7.94
C HIS A 5 -1.58 4.34 -6.90
N LEU A 6 -0.40 4.18 -6.29
CA LEU A 6 -0.15 3.13 -5.32
C LEU A 6 -1.08 3.27 -4.11
N PHE A 7 -1.83 2.21 -3.81
CA PHE A 7 -2.88 2.19 -2.78
C PHE A 7 -3.97 3.26 -2.96
N GLY A 8 -4.16 3.75 -4.20
CA GLY A 8 -5.10 4.82 -4.49
C GLY A 8 -4.71 6.19 -3.95
N ILE A 9 -3.51 6.36 -3.39
CA ILE A 9 -3.04 7.63 -2.82
C ILE A 9 -2.49 8.53 -3.93
N HIS A 10 -3.17 9.65 -4.15
CA HIS A 10 -2.77 10.68 -5.10
C HIS A 10 -2.43 11.99 -4.36
N LEU A 11 -1.15 12.37 -4.37
CA LEU A 11 -0.71 13.66 -3.83
C LEU A 11 -0.72 14.72 -4.92
N TYR A 12 -1.33 15.88 -4.64
CA TYR A 12 -1.29 17.01 -5.56
C TYR A 12 0.13 17.56 -5.71
N PRO A 13 0.46 18.20 -6.84
CA PRO A 13 1.73 18.89 -7.00
C PRO A 13 1.97 19.87 -5.86
N ALA A 14 3.20 19.92 -5.35
CA ALA A 14 3.58 20.89 -4.34
C ALA A 14 3.47 22.31 -4.94
N THR A 15 2.41 23.04 -4.60
CA THR A 15 2.31 24.45 -4.94
C THR A 15 3.17 25.27 -3.97
N VAL A 16 3.85 26.29 -4.51
CA VAL A 16 4.60 27.27 -3.71
C VAL A 16 3.65 27.86 -2.67
N ARG A 17 4.03 27.81 -1.38
CA ARG A 17 3.25 28.27 -0.23
C ARG A 17 2.69 29.68 -0.50
N ALA A 18 1.42 29.79 -0.86
CA ALA A 18 0.64 31.00 -0.63
C ALA A 18 0.27 31.00 0.85
N ASP A 19 0.36 32.17 1.50
CA ASP A 19 0.23 32.36 2.94
C ASP A 19 -0.80 31.43 3.61
N VAL A 20 -0.32 30.68 4.60
CA VAL A 20 -1.07 29.66 5.32
C VAL A 20 -2.15 30.36 6.15
N VAL A 21 -3.40 30.21 5.72
CA VAL A 21 -4.56 30.36 6.60
C VAL A 21 -4.43 29.31 7.70
N SER A 22 -4.49 29.73 8.96
CA SER A 22 -4.43 28.87 10.14
C SER A 22 -5.35 27.64 9.99
N GLY A 23 -4.78 26.45 9.80
CA GLY A 23 -5.52 25.19 9.68
C GLY A 23 -4.78 24.10 8.87
N ALA A 24 -5.36 22.89 8.85
CA ALA A 24 -4.88 21.79 8.02
C ALA A 24 -5.23 22.03 6.55
N ARG A 25 -4.28 21.74 5.66
CA ARG A 25 -4.38 21.93 4.21
C ARG A 25 -4.55 20.59 3.51
N GLU A 26 -5.48 20.50 2.57
CA GLU A 26 -5.56 19.35 1.66
C GLU A 26 -4.35 19.32 0.70
N ILE A 27 -3.65 18.18 0.66
CA ILE A 27 -2.48 17.94 -0.18
C ILE A 27 -2.63 16.73 -1.12
N GLY A 28 -3.77 16.05 -1.07
CA GLY A 28 -4.06 14.88 -1.91
C GLY A 28 -5.36 14.19 -1.53
N ASN A 29 -5.63 13.06 -2.16
CA ASN A 29 -6.76 12.19 -1.86
C ASN A 29 -6.41 10.70 -1.96
N VAL A 30 -7.27 9.86 -1.40
CA VAL A 30 -7.23 8.40 -1.54
C VAL A 30 -8.52 7.92 -2.19
N HIS A 31 -8.41 6.96 -3.11
CA HIS A 31 -9.54 6.34 -3.81
C HIS A 31 -10.47 7.34 -4.51
N GLY A 32 -9.91 8.39 -5.11
CA GLY A 32 -10.69 9.37 -5.86
C GLY A 32 -11.54 10.30 -4.98
N GLY A 33 -11.16 10.48 -3.72
CA GLY A 33 -11.79 11.45 -2.81
C GLY A 33 -12.61 10.83 -1.67
N GLU A 34 -12.63 9.50 -1.53
CA GLU A 34 -13.23 8.86 -0.35
C GLU A 34 -12.52 9.28 0.94
N PHE A 35 -11.20 9.47 0.84
CA PHE A 35 -10.40 10.06 1.91
C PHE A 35 -9.57 11.23 1.39
N LEU A 36 -9.32 12.20 2.26
CA LEU A 36 -8.46 13.36 1.99
C LEU A 36 -7.12 13.18 2.69
N VAL A 37 -6.04 13.52 2.00
CA VAL A 37 -4.71 13.62 2.61
C VAL A 37 -4.50 15.07 3.04
N MET A 38 -4.38 15.28 4.34
CA MET A 38 -4.23 16.60 4.95
C MET A 38 -2.80 16.80 5.45
N GLU A 39 -2.30 18.04 5.39
CA GLU A 39 -1.06 18.51 6.00
C GLU A 39 -1.42 19.54 7.08
N ASP A 40 -1.09 19.28 8.33
CA ASP A 40 -1.31 20.22 9.43
C ASP A 40 -0.24 21.32 9.41
N SER A 41 -0.49 22.38 10.17
CA SER A 41 0.40 23.52 10.41
C SER A 41 1.79 23.13 10.92
N ASP A 42 1.93 22.02 11.66
CA ASP A 42 3.20 21.46 12.11
C ASP A 42 3.93 20.64 11.03
N GLY A 43 3.31 20.49 9.86
CA GLY A 43 3.80 19.75 8.70
C GLY A 43 3.44 18.27 8.72
N THR A 44 2.85 17.75 9.79
CA THR A 44 2.41 16.34 9.84
C THR A 44 1.29 16.08 8.85
N THR A 45 1.19 14.84 8.41
CA THR A 45 0.18 14.42 7.44
C THR A 45 -0.76 13.39 8.06
N SER A 46 -2.03 13.48 7.67
CA SER A 46 -3.10 12.58 8.08
C SER A 46 -3.99 12.21 6.90
N VAL A 47 -4.70 11.10 7.03
CA VAL A 47 -5.77 10.70 6.10
C VAL A 47 -7.09 10.84 6.84
N CYS A 48 -8.01 11.64 6.30
CA CYS A 48 -9.31 11.89 6.88
C CYS A 48 -10.41 11.29 6.00
N ASP A 49 -11.29 10.52 6.62
CA ASP A 49 -12.50 9.98 5.99
C ASP A 49 -13.52 11.11 5.79
N VAL A 50 -13.98 11.29 4.55
CA VAL A 50 -14.94 12.35 4.20
C VAL A 50 -16.32 12.10 4.78
N ALA A 51 -16.72 10.83 4.95
CA ALA A 51 -18.04 10.46 5.43
C ALA A 51 -18.16 10.62 6.94
N THR A 52 -17.13 10.26 7.69
CA THR A 52 -17.15 10.25 9.17
C THR A 52 -16.44 11.47 9.78
N GLY A 53 -15.50 12.08 9.06
CA GLY A 53 -14.60 13.10 9.58
C GLY A 53 -13.45 12.55 10.42
N ASP A 54 -13.37 11.23 10.59
CA ASP A 54 -12.31 10.59 11.37
C ASP A 54 -10.97 10.69 10.64
N CYS A 55 -9.92 11.09 11.35
CA CYS A 55 -8.58 11.22 10.80
C CYS A 55 -7.62 10.22 11.44
N SER A 56 -6.81 9.56 10.59
CA SER A 56 -5.72 8.68 11.00
C SER A 56 -4.37 9.31 10.66
N PRO A 57 -3.36 9.22 11.53
CA PRO A 57 -2.03 9.74 11.24
C PRO A 57 -1.37 8.95 10.10
N LEU A 58 -0.80 9.69 9.15
CA LEU A 58 -0.13 9.12 7.98
C LEU A 58 1.39 9.13 8.17
N ASN A 59 2.01 10.31 8.20
CA ASN A 59 3.45 10.50 8.35
C ASN A 59 3.78 11.86 9.00
N ARG A 60 4.99 11.98 9.56
CA ARG A 60 5.50 13.21 10.19
C ARG A 60 5.61 14.42 9.25
N ASP A 61 5.73 14.17 7.94
CA ASP A 61 5.80 15.19 6.91
C ASP A 61 5.48 14.59 5.53
N ARG A 62 5.16 15.46 4.56
CA ARG A 62 4.88 15.06 3.18
C ARG A 62 6.01 14.26 2.54
N LYS A 63 7.28 14.59 2.81
CA LYS A 63 8.44 13.90 2.24
C LYS A 63 8.52 12.45 2.75
N ALA A 64 8.13 12.22 4.00
CA ALA A 64 8.01 10.89 4.57
C ALA A 64 6.87 10.11 3.91
N THR A 65 5.73 10.74 3.62
CA THR A 65 4.63 10.13 2.85
C THR A 65 5.10 9.68 1.47
N GLU A 66 5.75 10.56 0.71
CA GLU A 66 6.32 10.25 -0.60
C GLU A 66 7.36 9.11 -0.51
N GLY A 67 8.21 9.14 0.53
CA GLY A 67 9.21 8.10 0.78
C GLY A 67 8.60 6.74 1.12
N PHE A 68 7.48 6.70 1.84
CA PHE A 68 6.72 5.47 2.13
C PHE A 68 6.16 4.88 0.84
N LEU A 69 5.51 5.70 0.01
CA LEU A 69 4.99 5.28 -1.30
C LEU A 69 6.10 4.70 -2.19
N GLU A 70 7.25 5.37 -2.25
CA GLU A 70 8.41 4.88 -3.00
C GLU A 70 8.96 3.55 -2.45
N ALA A 71 9.01 3.40 -1.12
CA ALA A 71 9.45 2.17 -0.48
C ALA A 71 8.54 0.98 -0.79
N PHE A 72 7.22 1.20 -0.80
CA PHE A 72 6.26 0.17 -1.20
C PHE A 72 6.33 -0.12 -2.70
N ALA A 73 6.46 0.88 -3.57
CA ALA A 73 6.66 0.67 -5.01
C ALA A 73 7.90 -0.20 -5.29
N GLN A 74 9.00 0.02 -4.56
CA GLN A 74 10.20 -0.81 -4.65
C GLN A 74 9.96 -2.24 -4.11
N TYR A 75 9.20 -2.39 -3.03
CA TYR A 75 8.82 -3.70 -2.48
C TYR A 75 8.04 -4.54 -3.50
N LEU A 76 7.06 -3.94 -4.17
CA LEU A 76 6.22 -4.60 -5.18
C LEU A 76 7.03 -4.96 -6.44
N SER A 77 7.78 -4.00 -6.98
CA SER A 77 8.56 -4.20 -8.22
C SER A 77 9.74 -5.16 -8.08
N SER A 78 10.24 -5.41 -6.87
CA SER A 78 11.36 -6.33 -6.64
C SER A 78 10.97 -7.82 -6.47
N GLY A 79 9.66 -8.10 -6.46
CA GLY A 79 9.10 -9.45 -6.35
C GLY A 79 9.11 -10.23 -7.67
N PRO A 80 8.81 -11.54 -7.61
CA PRO A 80 8.48 -12.28 -8.82
C PRO A 80 7.22 -11.68 -9.47
N ALA A 81 7.13 -11.74 -10.80
CA ALA A 81 5.93 -11.31 -11.50
C ALA A 81 4.71 -12.10 -11.01
N ALA A 82 3.60 -11.41 -10.75
CA ALA A 82 2.35 -12.05 -10.41
C ALA A 82 1.94 -13.03 -11.53
N PRO A 83 1.45 -14.23 -11.19
CA PRO A 83 0.92 -15.13 -12.20
C PRO A 83 -0.25 -14.44 -12.93
N PRO A 84 -0.38 -14.62 -14.25
CA PRO A 84 -1.50 -14.04 -14.97
C PRO A 84 -2.82 -14.60 -14.42
N PRO A 85 -3.91 -13.80 -14.46
CA PRO A 85 -5.23 -14.29 -14.07
C PRO A 85 -5.59 -15.51 -14.93
N VAL A 86 -6.11 -16.54 -14.27
CA VAL A 86 -6.54 -17.77 -14.94
C VAL A 86 -8.06 -17.72 -15.07
N THR A 87 -8.54 -17.69 -16.30
CA THR A 87 -9.97 -17.88 -16.59
C THR A 87 -10.24 -19.38 -16.70
N MET A 88 -11.19 -19.87 -15.92
CA MET A 88 -11.64 -21.28 -15.98
C MET A 88 -13.13 -21.31 -16.31
N THR A 89 -13.57 -22.30 -17.10
CA THR A 89 -15.00 -22.59 -17.26
C THR A 89 -15.57 -23.19 -15.96
N ALA A 90 -16.89 -23.19 -15.81
CA ALA A 90 -17.54 -23.78 -14.65
C ALA A 90 -17.20 -25.29 -14.49
N GLU A 91 -17.11 -26.02 -15.60
CA GLU A 91 -16.73 -27.44 -15.61
C GLU A 91 -15.30 -27.64 -15.13
N GLN A 92 -14.36 -26.81 -15.61
CA GLN A 92 -12.96 -26.85 -15.19
C GLN A 92 -12.79 -26.48 -13.71
N ALA A 93 -13.60 -25.53 -13.20
CA ALA A 93 -13.61 -25.19 -11.78
C ALA A 93 -14.15 -26.36 -10.93
N ALA A 94 -15.22 -27.03 -11.39
CA ALA A 94 -15.79 -28.18 -10.69
C ALA A 94 -14.85 -29.40 -10.67
N GLU A 95 -14.12 -29.64 -11.76
CA GLU A 95 -13.08 -30.67 -11.82
C GLU A 95 -11.92 -30.34 -10.88
N ARG A 96 -11.44 -29.10 -10.88
CA ARG A 96 -10.39 -28.64 -9.97
C ARG A 96 -10.82 -28.76 -8.51
N LEU A 97 -12.07 -28.44 -8.20
CA LEU A 97 -12.60 -28.57 -6.84
C LEU A 97 -12.63 -30.03 -6.37
N ARG A 98 -13.07 -30.97 -7.23
CA ARG A 98 -13.05 -32.40 -6.93
C ARG A 98 -11.62 -32.91 -6.68
N ALA A 99 -10.68 -32.54 -7.56
CA ALA A 99 -9.27 -32.89 -7.37
C ALA A 99 -8.66 -32.29 -6.09
N PHE A 100 -9.16 -31.14 -5.62
CA PHE A 100 -8.77 -30.56 -4.34
C PHE A 100 -9.32 -31.37 -3.16
N GLN A 101 -10.61 -31.75 -3.21
CA GLN A 101 -11.28 -32.56 -2.19
C GLN A 101 -10.64 -33.94 -2.04
N GLU A 102 -10.18 -34.53 -3.13
CA GLU A 102 -9.48 -35.82 -3.17
C GLU A 102 -8.00 -35.71 -2.76
N GLY A 103 -7.50 -34.50 -2.46
CA GLY A 103 -6.10 -34.27 -2.07
C GLY A 103 -5.09 -34.43 -3.20
N GLN A 104 -5.54 -34.49 -4.46
CA GLN A 104 -4.67 -34.62 -5.63
C GLN A 104 -4.01 -33.29 -6.02
N ILE A 105 -4.63 -32.16 -5.68
CA ILE A 105 -4.02 -30.84 -5.88
C ILE A 105 -3.06 -30.54 -4.74
N ARG A 106 -1.76 -30.52 -5.07
CA ARG A 106 -0.74 -29.90 -4.21
C ARG A 106 -0.61 -28.43 -4.59
N PRO A 107 -0.48 -27.51 -3.61
CA PRO A 107 -0.12 -26.13 -3.92
C PRO A 107 1.15 -26.15 -4.76
N PRO A 108 1.17 -25.47 -5.92
CA PRO A 108 2.39 -25.40 -6.70
C PRO A 108 3.49 -24.77 -5.82
N SER A 109 4.62 -25.45 -5.67
CA SER A 109 5.82 -24.80 -5.18
C SER A 109 6.18 -23.74 -6.22
N SER A 110 5.98 -22.46 -5.88
CA SER A 110 6.27 -21.35 -6.79
C SER A 110 7.64 -21.56 -7.42
N PRO A 111 7.75 -21.58 -8.76
CA PRO A 111 9.05 -21.70 -9.40
C PRO A 111 9.95 -20.55 -8.88
N PRO A 112 11.26 -20.79 -8.68
CA PRO A 112 12.16 -19.74 -8.24
C PRO A 112 12.19 -18.64 -9.30
N GLY A 113 11.35 -17.60 -9.11
CA GLY A 113 11.40 -16.40 -9.92
C GLY A 113 12.74 -15.71 -9.71
N LYS A 114 13.22 -14.98 -10.72
CA LYS A 114 14.46 -14.19 -10.64
C LYS A 114 14.40 -13.03 -9.62
N GLY A 115 13.24 -12.81 -8.98
CA GLY A 115 13.02 -11.76 -8.00
C GLY A 115 13.58 -12.09 -6.60
N LEU A 116 13.62 -11.10 -5.73
CA LEU A 116 14.01 -11.30 -4.34
C LEU A 116 12.94 -12.12 -3.60
N SER A 117 13.39 -13.01 -2.71
CA SER A 117 12.46 -13.73 -1.83
C SER A 117 11.63 -12.76 -1.00
N HIS A 118 10.36 -13.11 -0.78
CA HIS A 118 9.42 -12.34 0.04
C HIS A 118 10.05 -11.85 1.35
N ARG A 119 10.63 -12.78 2.13
CA ARG A 119 11.29 -12.48 3.40
C ARG A 119 12.37 -11.40 3.29
N THR A 120 13.13 -11.39 2.19
CA THR A 120 14.17 -10.38 1.95
C THR A 120 13.55 -9.03 1.61
N ARG A 121 12.53 -9.00 0.74
CA ARG A 121 11.79 -7.79 0.38
C ARG A 121 11.14 -7.16 1.60
N LEU A 122 10.40 -7.94 2.38
CA LEU A 122 9.73 -7.49 3.60
C LEU A 122 10.71 -6.92 4.63
N ARG A 123 11.87 -7.57 4.82
CA ARG A 123 12.92 -7.05 5.72
C ARG A 123 13.44 -5.70 5.25
N ARG A 124 13.67 -5.53 3.94
CA ARG A 124 14.13 -4.25 3.36
C ARG A 124 13.06 -3.17 3.52
N LEU A 125 11.81 -3.48 3.20
CA LEU A 125 10.67 -2.57 3.37
C LEU A 125 10.60 -2.07 4.82
N ARG A 126 10.52 -2.98 5.81
CA ARG A 126 10.42 -2.59 7.24
C ARG A 126 11.58 -1.72 7.69
N LYS A 127 12.81 -2.02 7.27
CA LYS A 127 13.99 -1.20 7.58
C LYS A 127 13.88 0.19 6.96
N ARG A 128 13.43 0.29 5.71
CA ARG A 128 13.28 1.56 4.99
C ARG A 128 12.18 2.42 5.60
N LEU A 129 10.98 1.86 5.86
CA LEU A 129 9.87 2.57 6.50
C LEU A 129 10.29 3.13 7.87
N HIS A 130 10.93 2.30 8.71
CA HIS A 130 11.39 2.73 10.02
C HIS A 130 12.44 3.86 9.97
N ALA A 131 13.31 3.85 8.95
CA ALA A 131 14.31 4.89 8.76
C ALA A 131 13.70 6.21 8.26
N ILE A 132 12.64 6.14 7.44
CA ILE A 132 11.93 7.31 6.94
C ILE A 132 11.12 7.94 8.08
N ASP A 133 10.27 7.14 8.72
CA ASP A 133 9.38 7.58 9.78
C ASP A 133 8.98 6.40 10.68
N ARG A 134 9.66 6.27 11.82
CA ARG A 134 9.36 5.24 12.80
C ARG A 134 7.95 5.36 13.38
N THR A 135 7.46 6.57 13.62
CA THR A 135 6.17 6.81 14.27
C THR A 135 5.00 6.36 13.39
N ALA A 136 5.13 6.50 12.07
CA ALA A 136 4.19 6.01 11.06
C ALA A 136 4.18 4.49 10.85
N THR A 137 4.87 3.71 11.70
CA THR A 137 4.78 2.24 11.72
C THR A 137 4.07 1.71 12.96
N GLY A 138 3.49 2.60 13.76
CA GLY A 138 2.76 2.30 14.99
C GLY A 138 1.38 1.68 14.76
N ARG A 139 0.70 1.37 15.86
CA ARG A 139 -0.60 0.67 15.86
C ARG A 139 -1.73 1.50 15.25
N ASP A 140 -1.67 2.81 15.41
CA ASP A 140 -2.73 3.72 15.01
C ASP A 140 -2.41 4.43 13.67
N SER A 141 -1.32 4.03 13.01
CA SER A 141 -0.96 4.58 11.71
C SER A 141 -1.85 4.01 10.60
N TRP A 142 -2.18 4.88 9.63
CA TRP A 142 -2.83 4.51 8.38
C TRP A 142 -2.13 3.32 7.67
N TRP A 143 -0.79 3.26 7.72
CA TRP A 143 -0.01 2.23 7.05
C TRP A 143 -0.13 0.82 7.65
N ARG A 144 -0.76 0.69 8.83
CA ARG A 144 -0.79 -0.59 9.56
C ARG A 144 -1.39 -1.73 8.73
N GLY A 145 -2.52 -1.47 8.05
CA GLY A 145 -3.18 -2.47 7.21
C GLY A 145 -2.23 -2.98 6.12
N LEU A 146 -1.66 -2.05 5.35
CA LEU A 146 -0.72 -2.33 4.27
C LEU A 146 0.55 -3.05 4.76
N ILE A 147 1.06 -2.72 5.95
CA ILE A 147 2.23 -3.41 6.53
C ILE A 147 1.89 -4.86 6.90
N GLU A 148 0.70 -5.11 7.46
CA GLU A 148 0.25 -6.48 7.78
C GLU A 148 -0.06 -7.29 6.51
N GLU A 149 -0.66 -6.69 5.49
CA GLU A 149 -0.87 -7.32 4.18
C GLU A 149 0.47 -7.67 3.52
N ALA A 150 1.44 -6.74 3.54
CA ALA A 150 2.80 -7.02 3.07
C ALA A 150 3.40 -8.22 3.80
N LYS A 151 3.28 -8.27 5.12
CA LYS A 151 3.80 -9.38 5.94
C LYS A 151 3.19 -10.73 5.54
N ASN A 152 1.92 -10.75 5.15
CA ASN A 152 1.19 -11.94 4.71
C ASN A 152 1.35 -12.25 3.21
N ASP A 153 2.16 -11.48 2.47
CA ASP A 153 2.35 -11.61 1.01
C ASP A 153 1.03 -11.40 0.22
N LEU A 154 0.25 -10.40 0.64
CA LEU A 154 -1.07 -10.08 0.08
C LEU A 154 -1.12 -8.76 -0.73
N LEU A 155 0.04 -8.13 -0.97
CA LEU A 155 0.16 -6.90 -1.78
C LEU A 155 0.67 -7.18 -3.19
#